data_AF-A0A6H9KW59-F1
#
_entry.id   AF-A0A6H9KW59-F1
#
_cell.length_a   1.000
_cell.length_b   1.000
_cell.length_c   1.000
_cell.angle_alpha   90.00
_cell.angle_beta   90.00
_cell.angle_gamma   90.00
#
_symmetry.space_group_name_H-M   'P 1'
#
loop_
_entity.id
_entity.type
_entity.pdbx_description
1 polymer ?
#
loop_
_entity_poly.entity_id
_entity_poly.type
_entity_poly.pdbx_seq_one_letter_code
_entity_poly.pdbx_strand_id
1 'polypeptide(L)'
;MKRFYTFFLVLIFSANAFGSYDELTAKRLEDGLIAPCCWTKSVSNETSGIAGEMKQEIRKLLEEGKSEQEIKDYYVSQYGKRVLAAPEMEGFGIAAYLGPWVFILIGLGLIYLVFESYRQKAKDQQHNLATDSENVTDEMQGKIDSELKKLL
;
A
#
# COMPACT_ATOMS: atom_id res chain seq x y z
N MET A 1 16.83 -7.88 -19.74
CA MET A 1 16.06 -6.73 -19.19
C MET A 1 16.21 -6.52 -17.67
N LYS A 2 16.50 -7.53 -16.84
CA LYS A 2 16.69 -7.36 -15.37
C LYS A 2 18.03 -6.73 -14.93
N ARG A 3 19.09 -6.82 -15.75
CA ARG A 3 20.44 -6.30 -15.45
C ARG A 3 20.62 -4.79 -15.69
N PHE A 4 19.68 -4.17 -16.41
CA PHE A 4 19.69 -2.72 -16.67
C PHE A 4 19.19 -1.94 -15.44
N TYR A 5 18.23 -2.51 -14.73
CA TYR A 5 17.63 -1.90 -13.52
C TYR A 5 18.63 -1.85 -12.35
N THR A 6 19.47 -2.88 -12.20
CA THR A 6 20.50 -2.93 -11.17
C THR A 6 21.59 -1.87 -11.36
N PHE A 7 21.91 -1.48 -12.59
CA PHE A 7 22.89 -0.43 -12.86
C PHE A 7 22.33 0.98 -12.61
N PHE A 8 21.04 1.18 -12.90
CA PHE A 8 20.35 2.45 -12.66
C PHE A 8 20.12 2.73 -11.16
N LEU A 9 19.96 1.68 -10.35
CA LEU A 9 19.78 1.78 -8.89
C LEU A 9 21.07 2.18 -8.15
N VAL A 10 22.25 1.81 -8.67
CA VAL A 10 23.56 2.13 -8.07
C VAL A 10 24.01 3.56 -8.41
N LEU A 11 23.59 4.12 -9.55
CA LEU A 11 23.99 5.46 -9.99
C LEU A 11 23.28 6.59 -9.21
N ILE A 12 22.05 6.34 -8.73
CA ILE A 12 21.29 7.29 -7.90
C ILE A 12 21.89 7.40 -6.49
N PHE A 13 22.61 6.38 -6.01
CA PHE A 13 23.16 6.35 -4.65
C PHE A 13 24.32 7.33 -4.42
N SER A 14 25.04 7.76 -5.46
CA SER A 14 26.24 8.61 -5.33
C SER A 14 25.97 10.12 -5.40
N ALA A 15 24.74 10.56 -5.62
CA ALA A 15 24.41 11.98 -5.87
C ALA A 15 24.01 12.79 -4.62
N ASN A 16 23.96 12.19 -3.43
CA ASN A 16 23.57 12.91 -2.19
C ASN A 16 24.76 13.60 -1.53
N ALA A 17 25.50 14.43 -2.27
CA ALA A 17 26.55 15.26 -1.67
C ALA A 17 26.27 16.74 -1.90
N PHE A 18 26.25 17.48 -0.78
CA PHE A 18 26.10 18.93 -0.61
C PHE A 18 24.67 19.45 -0.51
N GLY A 19 24.02 19.13 0.61
CA GLY A 19 22.91 19.93 1.12
C GLY A 19 23.44 21.14 1.86
N SER A 20 23.37 22.33 1.25
CA SER A 20 23.32 23.58 2.01
C SER A 20 21.99 23.58 2.76
N TYR A 21 22.02 23.36 4.08
CA TYR A 21 20.84 23.38 4.93
C TYR A 21 20.42 24.83 5.17
N ASP A 22 19.15 25.12 4.92
CA ASP A 22 18.56 26.43 5.16
C ASP A 22 18.20 26.57 6.65
N GLU A 23 18.29 27.77 7.20
CA GLU A 23 17.90 28.04 8.58
C GLU A 23 16.39 27.79 8.79
N LEU A 24 15.59 27.89 7.73
CA LEU A 24 14.19 27.48 7.73
C LEU A 24 14.01 25.97 7.95
N THR A 25 14.93 25.15 7.47
CA THR A 25 14.91 23.69 7.67
C THR A 25 15.14 23.34 9.13
N ALA A 26 16.16 23.96 9.75
CA ALA A 26 16.42 23.80 11.18
C ALA A 26 15.19 24.19 12.01
N LYS A 27 14.58 25.34 11.69
CA LYS A 27 13.38 25.80 12.40
C LYS A 27 12.18 24.85 12.27
N ARG A 28 11.97 24.26 11.09
CA ARG A 28 10.91 23.26 10.87
C ARG A 28 11.13 21.99 11.68
N LEU A 29 12.38 21.53 11.80
CA LEU A 29 12.73 20.41 12.66
C LEU A 29 12.47 20.72 14.14
N GLU A 30 12.84 21.92 14.59
CA GLU A 30 12.58 22.38 15.96
C GLU A 30 11.07 22.49 16.27
N ASP A 31 10.25 22.90 15.29
CA ASP A 31 8.78 22.90 15.40
C ASP A 31 8.20 21.47 15.41
N GLY A 32 8.82 20.56 14.66
CA GLY A 32 8.42 19.16 14.54
C GLY A 32 8.79 18.27 15.73
N LEU A 33 9.55 18.78 16.70
CA LEU A 33 9.99 18.06 17.89
C LEU A 33 9.44 18.71 19.16
N ILE A 34 9.04 17.89 20.12
CA ILE A 34 8.55 18.28 21.44
C ILE A 34 9.69 18.14 22.46
N ALA A 35 9.85 19.15 23.32
CA ALA A 35 10.89 19.10 24.34
C ALA A 35 10.57 18.04 25.43
N PRO A 36 11.52 17.13 25.75
CA PRO A 36 11.28 16.01 26.68
C PRO A 36 11.14 16.47 28.15
N CYS A 37 11.43 17.74 28.46
CA CYS A 37 11.25 18.29 29.80
C CYS A 37 9.77 18.44 30.20
N CYS A 38 8.89 18.80 29.25
CA CYS A 38 7.51 19.20 29.54
C CYS A 38 6.48 18.49 28.65
N TRP A 39 6.88 17.91 27.52
CA TRP A 39 6.02 17.18 26.57
C TRP A 39 4.82 17.97 26.00
N THR A 40 4.76 19.27 26.26
CA THR A 40 3.60 20.13 25.93
C THR A 40 3.92 21.15 24.85
N LYS A 41 5.20 21.52 24.71
CA LYS A 41 5.66 22.57 23.80
C LYS A 41 6.71 22.03 22.85
N SER A 42 6.74 22.59 21.63
CA SER A 42 7.79 22.32 20.66
C SER A 42 9.14 22.84 21.15
N VAL A 43 10.23 22.22 20.69
CA VAL A 43 11.60 22.64 20.98
C VAL A 43 11.82 24.09 20.52
N SER A 44 11.21 24.50 19.40
CA SER A 44 11.27 25.87 18.89
C SER A 44 10.76 26.92 19.90
N ASN A 45 9.63 26.66 20.56
CA ASN A 45 8.92 27.62 21.43
C ASN A 45 9.36 27.55 22.90
N GLU A 46 10.20 26.58 23.27
CA GLU A 46 10.68 26.38 24.63
C GLU A 46 12.09 26.98 24.81
N THR A 47 12.30 27.68 25.93
CA THR A 47 13.58 28.33 26.28
C THR A 47 14.33 27.58 27.39
N SER A 48 14.02 26.30 27.59
CA SER A 48 14.75 25.46 28.55
C SER A 48 16.17 25.17 28.07
N GLY A 49 17.10 24.91 29.00
CA GLY A 49 18.48 24.55 28.65
C GLY A 49 18.57 23.33 27.74
N ILE A 50 17.71 22.34 27.97
CA ILE A 50 17.60 21.12 27.15
C ILE A 50 17.13 21.46 25.72
N ALA A 51 16.14 22.36 25.57
CA ALA A 51 15.70 22.79 24.25
C ALA A 51 16.82 23.54 23.51
N GLY A 52 17.61 24.36 24.20
CA GLY A 52 18.77 25.04 23.62
C GLY A 52 19.84 24.07 23.10
N GLU A 53 20.14 23.02 23.86
CA GLU A 53 21.09 21.97 23.46
C GLU A 53 20.59 21.19 22.23
N MET A 54 19.31 20.80 22.22
CA MET A 54 18.70 20.13 21.06
C MET A 54 18.76 21.01 19.79
N LYS A 55 18.53 22.32 19.89
CA LYS A 55 18.64 23.25 18.74
C LYS A 55 20.05 23.26 18.14
N GLN A 56 21.06 23.28 19.00
CA GLN A 56 22.46 23.26 18.56
C GLN A 56 22.81 21.92 17.91
N GLU A 57 22.35 20.81 18.49
CA GLU A 57 22.58 19.47 17.95
C GLU A 57 21.86 19.26 16.61
N ILE A 58 20.60 19.70 16.46
CA ILE A 58 19.87 19.67 15.18
C ILE A 58 20.66 20.40 14.09
N ARG A 59 21.15 21.61 14.40
CA ARG A 59 21.97 22.38 13.44
C ARG A 59 23.22 21.59 13.07
N LYS A 60 23.94 21.04 14.05
CA LYS A 60 25.14 20.21 13.82
C LYS A 60 24.86 19.01 12.92
N LEU A 61 23.77 18.28 13.17
CA LEU A 61 23.39 17.12 12.36
C LEU A 61 23.04 17.51 10.91
N LEU A 62 22.40 18.67 10.72
CA LEU A 62 22.18 19.24 9.39
C LEU A 62 23.51 19.60 8.71
N GLU A 63 24.50 20.12 9.46
CA GLU A 63 25.87 20.38 8.96
C GLU A 63 26.60 19.12 8.52
N GLU A 64 26.35 18.02 9.22
CA GLU A 64 26.85 16.70 8.87
C GLU A 64 26.14 16.08 7.65
N GLY A 65 25.16 16.79 7.06
CA GLY A 65 24.43 16.35 5.87
C GLY A 65 23.33 15.32 6.16
N LYS A 66 22.88 15.20 7.42
CA LYS A 66 21.77 14.31 7.78
C LYS A 66 20.45 14.83 7.24
N SER A 67 19.62 13.90 6.78
CA SER A 67 18.25 14.21 6.34
C SER A 67 17.33 14.51 7.53
N GLU A 68 16.24 15.25 7.29
CA GLU A 68 15.27 15.58 8.35
C GLU A 68 14.70 14.32 9.01
N GLN A 69 14.43 13.27 8.24
CA GLN A 69 13.98 11.97 8.73
C GLN A 69 15.02 11.31 9.64
N GLU A 70 16.29 11.24 9.23
CA GLU A 70 17.34 10.65 10.07
C GLU A 70 17.49 11.37 11.42
N ILE A 71 17.35 12.70 11.43
CA ILE A 71 17.43 13.50 12.66
C ILE A 71 16.23 13.19 13.57
N LYS A 72 15.02 13.08 13.00
CA LYS A 72 13.82 12.67 13.74
C LYS A 72 13.96 11.27 14.31
N ASP A 73 14.42 10.31 13.50
CA ASP A 73 14.66 8.93 13.92
C ASP A 73 15.69 8.83 15.04
N TYR A 74 16.75 9.65 14.96
CA TYR A 74 17.74 9.77 16.04
C TYR A 74 17.07 10.17 17.36
N TYR A 75 16.25 11.22 17.37
CA TYR A 75 15.54 11.65 18.58
C TYR A 75 14.47 10.66 19.03
N VAL A 76 13.78 9.98 18.10
CA VAL A 76 12.83 8.91 18.42
C VAL A 76 13.53 7.71 19.06
N SER A 77 14.75 7.38 18.64
CA SER A 77 15.52 6.28 19.23
C SER A 77 15.90 6.56 20.70
N GLN A 78 16.10 7.84 21.06
CA GLN A 78 16.49 8.27 22.41
C GLN A 78 15.28 8.53 23.31
N TYR A 79 14.25 9.21 22.80
CA TYR A 79 13.11 9.73 23.58
C TYR A 79 11.77 9.06 23.25
N GLY A 80 11.74 8.18 22.26
CA GLY A 80 10.54 7.50 21.77
C GLY A 80 9.66 8.37 20.86
N LYS A 81 8.58 7.78 20.32
CA LYS A 81 7.67 8.42 19.37
C LYS A 81 6.92 9.65 19.90
N ARG A 82 6.95 9.88 21.22
CA ARG A 82 6.32 11.05 21.87
C ARG A 82 7.07 12.35 21.63
N VAL A 83 8.34 12.26 21.18
CA VAL A 83 9.17 13.43 20.89
C VAL A 83 8.75 14.11 19.58
N LEU A 84 8.04 13.40 18.71
CA LEU A 84 7.54 13.96 17.47
C LEU A 84 6.27 14.76 17.74
N ALA A 85 6.22 16.00 17.26
CA ALA A 85 5.03 16.84 17.33
C ALA A 85 3.87 16.28 16.50
N ALA A 86 4.17 15.50 15.46
CA ALA A 86 3.21 14.79 14.64
C ALA A 86 3.53 13.28 14.63
N PRO A 87 2.54 12.39 14.74
CA PRO A 87 2.78 10.96 14.68
C PRO A 87 3.32 10.59 13.29
N GLU A 88 4.54 10.06 13.25
CA GLU A 88 5.09 9.48 12.02
C GLU A 88 4.31 8.23 11.63
N MET A 89 3.84 8.24 10.39
CA MET A 89 3.12 7.13 9.77
C MET A 89 4.11 6.01 9.43
N GLU A 90 4.70 5.35 10.42
CA GLU A 90 5.60 4.23 10.19
C GLU A 90 5.02 2.89 10.67
N GLY A 91 5.08 1.91 9.75
CA GLY A 91 4.68 0.51 9.95
C GLY A 91 3.18 0.32 10.19
N PHE A 92 2.75 0.49 11.44
CA PHE A 92 1.36 0.29 11.83
C PHE A 92 0.44 1.41 11.35
N GLY A 93 0.94 2.65 11.28
CA GLY A 93 0.17 3.80 10.74
C GLY A 93 -0.18 3.62 9.26
N ILE A 94 0.74 3.04 8.48
CA ILE A 94 0.53 2.72 7.06
C ILE A 94 -0.45 1.55 6.94
N ALA A 95 -0.27 0.47 7.71
CA ALA A 95 -1.19 -0.67 7.70
C ALA A 95 -2.63 -0.29 8.10
N ALA A 96 -2.79 0.60 9.08
CA ALA A 96 -4.10 1.13 9.48
C ALA A 96 -4.76 1.96 8.36
N TYR A 97 -3.97 2.69 7.58
CA TYR A 97 -4.48 3.48 6.45
C TYR A 97 -4.73 2.64 5.19
N LEU A 98 -3.92 1.61 4.93
CA LEU A 98 -4.08 0.68 3.80
C LEU A 98 -5.13 -0.40 4.05
N GLY A 99 -5.43 -0.71 5.32
CA GLY A 99 -6.40 -1.74 5.72
C GLY A 99 -7.75 -1.62 4.99
N PRO A 100 -8.41 -0.44 4.98
CA PRO A 100 -9.67 -0.25 4.27
C PRO A 100 -9.59 -0.56 2.77
N TRP A 101 -8.53 -0.12 2.10
CA TRP A 101 -8.34 -0.34 0.67
C TRP A 101 -8.10 -1.81 0.33
N VAL A 102 -7.32 -2.52 1.15
CA VAL A 102 -7.07 -3.96 0.98
C VAL A 102 -8.37 -4.75 1.16
N PHE A 103 -9.19 -4.41 2.17
CA PHE A 103 -10.49 -5.05 2.38
C PHE A 103 -11.44 -4.85 1.19
N ILE A 104 -11.49 -3.64 0.63
CA ILE A 104 -12.30 -3.33 -0.54
C ILE A 104 -11.84 -4.15 -1.75
N LEU A 105 -10.53 -4.22 -2.01
CA LEU A 105 -9.98 -5.00 -3.14
C LEU A 105 -10.28 -6.49 -3.02
N ILE A 106 -10.15 -7.05 -1.82
CA ILE A 106 -10.50 -8.46 -1.56
C ILE A 106 -12.00 -8.68 -1.77
N GLY A 107 -12.84 -7.78 -1.26
CA GLY A 107 -14.29 -7.86 -1.42
C GLY A 107 -14.73 -7.82 -2.88
N LEU A 108 -14.22 -6.86 -3.67
CA LEU A 108 -14.49 -6.78 -5.10
C LEU A 108 -13.98 -8.02 -5.86
N GLY A 109 -12.79 -8.53 -5.50
CA GLY A 109 -12.24 -9.74 -6.09
C GLY A 109 -13.15 -10.95 -5.88
N LEU A 110 -13.66 -11.15 -4.66
CA LEU A 110 -14.60 -12.23 -4.35
C LEU A 110 -15.92 -12.10 -5.13
N ILE A 111 -16.49 -10.89 -5.18
CA ILE A 111 -17.73 -10.64 -5.94
C ILE A 111 -17.52 -10.95 -7.42
N TYR A 112 -16.39 -10.52 -8.00
CA TYR A 112 -16.06 -10.77 -9.39
C TYR A 112 -15.95 -12.27 -9.71
N LEU A 113 -15.21 -13.03 -8.89
CA LEU A 113 -15.06 -14.48 -9.06
C LEU A 113 -16.39 -15.22 -8.96
N VAL A 114 -17.24 -14.85 -8.01
CA VAL A 114 -18.58 -15.42 -7.89
C VAL A 114 -19.42 -15.08 -9.13
N PHE A 115 -19.39 -13.83 -9.58
CA PHE A 115 -20.16 -13.39 -10.75
C PHE A 115 -19.75 -14.12 -12.04
N GLU A 116 -18.46 -14.37 -12.23
CA GLU A 116 -17.94 -15.12 -13.36
C GLU A 116 -18.38 -16.59 -13.32
N SER A 117 -18.38 -17.21 -12.13
CA SER A 117 -18.88 -18.58 -11.95
C SER A 117 -20.39 -18.72 -12.23
N TYR A 118 -21.19 -17.69 -11.90
CA TYR A 118 -22.62 -17.65 -12.24
C TYR A 118 -22.86 -17.47 -13.74
N ARG A 119 -22.03 -16.68 -14.42
CA ARG A 119 -22.11 -16.52 -15.88
C ARG A 119 -21.79 -17.80 -16.64
N GLN A 120 -20.81 -18.57 -16.16
CA GLN A 120 -20.46 -19.85 -16.78
C GLN A 120 -21.60 -20.86 -16.63
N LYS A 121 -22.20 -20.98 -15.43
CA LYS A 121 -23.36 -21.85 -15.20
C LYS A 121 -24.56 -21.52 -16.10
N ALA A 122 -24.83 -20.23 -16.35
CA ALA A 122 -25.91 -19.82 -17.26
C ALA A 122 -25.65 -20.23 -18.72
N LYS A 123 -24.38 -20.23 -19.16
CA LYS A 123 -23.97 -20.68 -20.49
C LYS A 123 -24.04 -22.19 -20.64
N ASP A 124 -23.57 -22.93 -19.63
CA ASP A 124 -23.59 -24.39 -19.61
C ASP A 124 -25.04 -24.92 -19.63
N GLN A 125 -25.95 -24.24 -18.95
CA GLN A 125 -27.36 -24.60 -18.92
C GLN A 125 -28.06 -24.40 -20.28
N GLN A 126 -27.69 -23.36 -21.05
CA GLN A 126 -28.20 -23.19 -22.42
C GLN A 126 -27.66 -24.24 -23.39
N HIS A 127 -26.38 -24.60 -23.28
CA HIS A 127 -25.77 -25.64 -24.09
C HIS A 127 -26.44 -27.01 -23.85
N ASN A 128 -26.62 -27.38 -22.57
CA ASN A 128 -27.24 -28.65 -22.22
C ASN A 128 -28.70 -28.73 -22.68
N LEU A 129 -29.46 -27.63 -22.63
CA LEU A 129 -30.85 -27.60 -23.08
C LEU A 129 -30.97 -27.71 -24.62
N ALA A 130 -30.01 -27.15 -25.36
CA ALA A 130 -29.95 -27.29 -26.81
C ALA A 130 -29.57 -28.72 -27.23
N THR A 131 -28.58 -29.32 -26.56
CA THR A 131 -28.16 -30.71 -26.82
C THR A 131 -29.24 -31.73 -26.45
N ASP A 132 -29.99 -31.50 -25.37
CA ASP A 132 -31.09 -32.37 -24.95
C ASP A 132 -32.27 -32.30 -25.94
N SER A 133 -32.58 -31.10 -26.44
CA SER A 133 -33.60 -30.93 -27.48
C SER A 133 -33.23 -31.60 -28.80
N GLU A 134 -31.95 -31.58 -29.19
CA GLU A 134 -31.46 -32.24 -30.41
C GLU A 134 -31.55 -33.77 -30.28
N ASN A 135 -31.08 -34.34 -29.17
CA ASN A 135 -31.15 -35.79 -28.90
C ASN A 135 -32.59 -36.32 -28.85
N VAL A 136 -33.52 -35.59 -28.22
CA VAL A 136 -34.93 -36.01 -28.13
C VAL A 136 -35.58 -36.05 -29.52
N THR A 137 -35.18 -35.16 -30.42
CA THR A 137 -35.74 -35.11 -31.78
C THR A 137 -35.24 -36.26 -32.64
N ASP A 138 -33.94 -36.58 -32.54
CA ASP A 138 -33.32 -37.73 -33.22
C ASP A 138 -33.86 -39.07 -32.71
N GLU A 139 -34.07 -39.21 -31.39
CA GLU A 139 -34.64 -40.41 -30.80
C GLU A 139 -36.08 -40.64 -31.30
N MET A 140 -36.88 -39.57 -31.41
CA MET A 140 -38.27 -39.65 -31.85
C MET A 140 -38.38 -40.03 -33.33
N GLN A 141 -37.48 -39.51 -34.18
CA GLN A 141 -37.41 -39.88 -35.61
C GLN A 141 -37.02 -41.35 -35.80
N GLY A 142 -36.01 -41.84 -35.08
CA GLY A 142 -35.61 -43.25 -35.16
C GLY A 142 -36.72 -44.22 -34.75
N LYS A 143 -37.58 -43.82 -33.80
CA LYS A 143 -38.73 -44.63 -33.37
C LYS A 143 -39.82 -44.69 -34.45
N ILE A 144 -40.13 -43.57 -35.08
CA ILE A 144 -41.12 -43.49 -36.18
C ILE A 144 -40.69 -44.38 -37.34
N ASP A 145 -39.41 -44.32 -37.74
CA ASP A 145 -38.87 -45.13 -38.83
C ASP A 145 -38.91 -46.63 -38.51
N SER A 146 -38.65 -46.99 -37.24
CA SER A 146 -38.71 -48.37 -36.79
C SER A 146 -40.13 -48.96 -36.77
N GLU A 147 -41.15 -48.14 -36.49
CA GLU A 147 -42.56 -48.54 -36.51
C GLU A 147 -43.09 -48.67 -37.95
N LEU A 148 -42.71 -47.74 -38.84
CA LEU A 148 -43.04 -47.81 -40.27
C LEU A 148 -42.52 -49.08 -40.93
N LYS A 149 -41.31 -49.51 -40.58
CA LYS A 149 -40.69 -50.73 -41.12
C LYS A 149 -41.29 -52.03 -40.56
N LYS A 150 -42.03 -51.98 -39.46
CA LYS A 150 -42.77 -53.13 -38.89
C LYS A 150 -44.12 -53.35 -39.57
N LEU A 151 -44.66 -52.33 -40.23
CA LEU A 151 -45.98 -52.33 -40.85
C LEU A 151 -45.94 -52.66 -42.36
N LEU A 152 -44.76 -52.65 -42.97
CA LEU A 152 -44.46 -53.12 -44.33
C LEU A 152 -43.85 -54.52 -44.27
#